data_AF-A0A380L254-F1
#
_entry.id   AF-A0A380L254-F1
#
_cell.length_a   1.000
_cell.length_b   1.000
_cell.length_c   1.000
_cell.angle_alpha   90.00
_cell.angle_beta   90.00
_cell.angle_gamma   90.00
#
_symmetry.space_group_name_H-M   'P 1'
#
loop_
_entity.id
_entity.type
_entity.pdbx_description
1 polymer ?
#
loop_
_entity_poly.entity_id
_entity_poly.type
_entity_poly.pdbx_seq_one_letter_code
_entity_poly.pdbx_strand_id
1 'polypeptide(L)'
;MKQLHPERNTDIETKTNDKKRKKVSTSDKPEKVIRVTPDTQATISMDDLEKENGVSYRGPRFLIRGINQITVKDSNQNLKVYGKILNVSLKRNLEAIIIAEFQGSQCRFVLPESFFTSSNISNDQIRDYLEELGEYVKVDSKDIYICAMCQSHKINIEKIYLYIYEYLYLDFVFEDRQTNGLTNLIIAMR
;
A
#
# COMPACT_ATOMS: atom_id res chain seq x y z
N MET A 1 -45.96 9.67 52.83
CA MET A 1 -47.16 10.00 52.03
C MET A 1 -46.90 11.29 51.26
N LYS A 2 -47.52 11.45 50.09
CA LYS A 2 -47.62 12.67 49.25
C LYS A 2 -46.32 13.30 48.71
N GLN A 3 -46.36 13.63 47.42
CA GLN A 3 -45.43 14.50 46.70
C GLN A 3 -45.85 15.97 46.89
N LEU A 4 -45.00 16.94 46.51
CA LEU A 4 -45.40 18.15 45.77
C LEU A 4 -44.17 18.90 45.20
N HIS A 5 -44.09 18.95 43.86
CA HIS A 5 -43.45 19.99 43.05
C HIS A 5 -44.59 20.89 42.51
N PRO A 6 -44.40 22.17 42.10
CA PRO A 6 -43.41 22.67 41.12
C PRO A 6 -42.75 24.01 41.60
N GLU A 7 -42.24 25.00 40.86
CA GLU A 7 -42.16 25.34 39.42
C GLU A 7 -40.73 25.64 38.90
N ARG A 8 -40.41 26.90 38.56
CA ARG A 8 -39.43 27.29 37.53
C ARG A 8 -38.92 28.73 37.66
N ASN A 9 -37.76 28.98 37.04
CA ASN A 9 -37.17 30.27 36.62
C ASN A 9 -36.75 31.21 37.79
N THR A 10 -35.71 32.04 37.67
CA THR A 10 -35.17 32.74 36.49
C THR A 10 -33.63 32.72 36.32
N ASP A 11 -33.22 32.97 35.08
CA ASP A 11 -32.04 33.71 34.60
C ASP A 11 -30.62 33.40 35.13
N ILE A 12 -29.81 32.78 34.27
CA ILE A 12 -28.34 32.90 34.25
C ILE A 12 -27.91 33.24 32.81
N GLU A 13 -27.29 34.41 32.60
CA GLU A 13 -26.78 34.85 31.29
C GLU A 13 -25.51 34.09 30.88
N THR A 14 -25.67 33.05 30.05
CA THR A 14 -24.51 32.32 29.48
C THR A 14 -23.83 33.14 28.37
N LYS A 15 -22.87 33.99 28.74
CA LYS A 15 -22.14 34.88 27.82
C LYS A 15 -21.49 34.13 26.64
N THR A 16 -21.99 34.41 25.44
CA THR A 16 -21.47 33.88 24.17
C THR A 16 -20.11 34.49 23.82
N ASN A 17 -19.03 33.75 24.09
CA ASN A 17 -17.67 34.15 23.73
C ASN A 17 -17.40 33.89 22.24
N ASP A 18 -17.77 34.88 21.43
CA ASP A 18 -17.71 34.84 19.97
C ASP A 18 -16.25 34.85 19.46
N LYS A 19 -15.65 33.66 19.29
CA LYS A 19 -14.29 33.50 18.73
C LYS A 19 -14.28 33.85 17.25
N LYS A 20 -14.08 35.15 16.96
CA LYS A 20 -13.90 35.72 15.61
C LYS A 20 -13.03 34.83 14.72
N ARG A 21 -13.67 34.10 13.79
CA ARG A 21 -12.97 33.38 12.72
C ARG A 21 -12.18 34.38 11.88
N LYS A 22 -10.86 34.22 11.82
CA LYS A 22 -9.97 35.06 10.99
C LYS A 22 -10.30 34.78 9.53
N LYS A 23 -10.97 35.72 8.86
CA LYS A 23 -11.41 35.59 7.46
C LYS A 23 -10.20 35.82 6.54
N VAL A 24 -9.44 34.77 6.25
CA VAL A 24 -8.34 34.82 5.28
C VAL A 24 -8.93 34.87 3.87
N SER A 25 -8.87 36.05 3.25
CA SER A 25 -9.39 36.29 1.90
C SER A 25 -8.33 36.03 0.84
N THR A 26 -8.36 34.83 0.26
CA THR A 26 -8.12 34.56 -1.18
C THR A 26 -7.03 35.40 -1.88
N SER A 27 -5.79 34.89 -1.92
CA SER A 27 -4.85 35.25 -3.00
C SER A 27 -3.77 34.20 -3.26
N ASP A 28 -4.14 32.93 -3.35
CA ASP A 28 -3.30 31.94 -4.03
C ASP A 28 -4.14 31.02 -4.91
N LYS A 29 -3.61 30.72 -6.10
CA LYS A 29 -4.16 29.68 -6.99
C LYS A 29 -3.79 28.33 -6.38
N PRO A 30 -4.61 27.27 -6.54
CA PRO A 30 -4.16 25.93 -6.15
C PRO A 30 -2.89 25.58 -6.93
N GLU A 31 -1.75 25.50 -6.22
CA GLU A 31 -0.50 24.95 -6.75
C GLU A 31 -0.80 23.57 -7.33
N LYS A 32 -0.32 23.31 -8.54
CA LYS A 32 -0.78 22.20 -9.41
C LYS A 32 -0.73 20.85 -8.67
N VAL A 33 -1.88 20.34 -8.22
CA VAL A 33 -1.96 18.99 -7.63
C VAL A 33 -1.75 17.97 -8.75
N ILE A 34 -0.50 17.50 -8.88
CA ILE A 34 -0.14 16.49 -9.87
C ILE A 34 -0.51 15.12 -9.29
N ARG A 35 -1.52 14.50 -9.89
CA ARG A 35 -2.01 13.18 -9.54
C ARG A 35 -1.10 12.10 -10.12
N VAL A 36 -0.29 11.49 -9.27
CA VAL A 36 0.42 10.24 -9.59
C VAL A 36 -0.53 9.06 -9.30
N THR A 37 -0.65 8.19 -10.30
CA THR A 37 -1.57 7.05 -10.54
C THR A 37 -1.78 6.01 -9.42
N PRO A 38 -2.78 5.07 -9.51
CA PRO A 38 -3.94 4.99 -10.43
C PRO A 38 -5.27 4.51 -9.78
N ASP A 39 -6.19 5.41 -9.40
CA ASP A 39 -7.65 5.17 -9.52
C ASP A 39 -8.42 6.52 -9.60
N THR A 40 -9.62 6.53 -10.17
CA THR A 40 -10.37 7.73 -10.60
C THR A 40 -11.50 8.18 -9.67
N GLN A 41 -11.83 7.45 -8.59
CA GLN A 41 -13.05 7.72 -7.79
C GLN A 41 -12.83 8.05 -6.29
N ALA A 42 -11.59 8.32 -5.85
CA ALA A 42 -11.31 8.63 -4.45
C ALA A 42 -11.66 10.09 -4.06
N THR A 43 -12.53 10.26 -3.06
CA THR A 43 -12.82 11.57 -2.42
C THR A 43 -11.67 12.00 -1.51
N ILE A 44 -11.31 13.29 -1.52
CA ILE A 44 -10.06 13.83 -0.97
C ILE A 44 -10.27 14.46 0.41
N SER A 45 -9.36 14.19 1.36
CA SER A 45 -9.07 15.12 2.49
C SER A 45 -7.77 15.89 2.23
N MET A 46 -7.66 17.09 2.79
CA MET A 46 -6.51 17.99 2.60
C MET A 46 -5.29 17.63 3.47
N ASP A 47 -5.48 16.79 4.49
CA ASP A 47 -4.44 16.50 5.51
C ASP A 47 -3.36 15.52 5.01
N ASP A 48 -3.60 14.84 3.88
CA ASP A 48 -2.73 13.82 3.30
C ASP A 48 -1.82 14.38 2.17
N LEU A 49 -1.32 15.62 2.30
CA LEU A 49 -0.52 16.30 1.27
C LEU A 49 0.94 16.51 1.68
N GLU A 50 1.84 15.85 0.96
CA GLU A 50 3.29 16.07 1.06
C GLU A 50 3.68 17.26 0.16
N LYS A 51 4.69 18.06 0.57
CA LYS A 51 5.11 19.26 -0.15
C LYS A 51 6.55 19.17 -0.61
N GLU A 52 6.76 19.30 -1.93
CA GLU A 52 8.08 19.40 -2.54
C GLU A 52 8.09 20.55 -3.56
N ASN A 53 9.08 21.44 -3.50
CA ASN A 53 9.31 22.53 -4.47
C ASN A 53 8.09 23.44 -4.76
N GLY A 54 7.21 23.67 -3.77
CA GLY A 54 5.98 24.45 -3.97
C GLY A 54 4.87 23.69 -4.69
N VAL A 55 4.93 22.36 -4.72
CA VAL A 55 3.88 21.49 -5.25
C VAL A 55 3.43 20.54 -4.15
N SER A 56 2.11 20.40 -4.01
CA SER A 56 1.49 19.52 -3.02
C SER A 56 1.06 18.21 -3.70
N TYR A 57 1.71 17.11 -3.34
CA TYR A 57 1.49 15.78 -3.89
C TYR A 57 0.74 14.90 -2.88
N ARG A 58 0.00 13.91 -3.39
CA ARG A 58 -0.63 12.86 -2.58
C ARG A 58 -0.33 11.52 -3.23
N GLY A 59 0.52 10.72 -2.59
CA GLY A 59 0.78 9.35 -3.02
C GLY A 59 -0.46 8.45 -2.87
N PRO A 60 -0.53 7.32 -3.60
CA PRO A 60 -1.58 6.33 -3.41
C PRO A 60 -1.56 5.78 -1.97
N ARG A 61 -2.70 5.89 -1.26
CA ARG A 61 -2.83 5.38 0.11
C ARG A 61 -2.94 3.85 0.09
N PHE A 62 -1.94 3.16 0.62
CA PHE A 62 -1.98 1.70 0.82
C PHE A 62 -2.65 1.32 2.14
N LEU A 63 -3.54 0.32 2.12
CA LEU A 63 -4.12 -0.30 3.30
C LEU A 63 -3.27 -1.50 3.73
N ILE A 64 -2.75 -1.50 4.96
CA ILE A 64 -1.98 -2.64 5.48
C ILE A 64 -2.91 -3.83 5.72
N ARG A 65 -2.54 -5.02 5.22
CA ARG A 65 -3.25 -6.29 5.41
C ARG A 65 -2.27 -7.46 5.51
N GLY A 66 -2.46 -8.35 6.48
CA GLY A 66 -1.97 -9.72 6.37
C GLY A 66 -2.78 -10.48 5.31
N ILE A 67 -2.20 -11.49 4.65
CA ILE A 67 -2.89 -12.22 3.56
C ILE A 67 -4.22 -12.84 4.05
N ASN A 68 -4.23 -13.36 5.28
CA ASN A 68 -5.40 -13.90 5.98
C ASN A 68 -6.46 -12.84 6.39
N GLN A 69 -6.19 -11.55 6.20
CA GLN A 69 -7.10 -10.44 6.49
C GLN A 69 -7.74 -9.83 5.23
N ILE A 70 -7.35 -10.29 4.03
CA ILE A 70 -7.87 -9.76 2.76
C ILE A 70 -9.28 -10.29 2.54
N THR A 71 -10.24 -9.39 2.33
CA THR A 71 -11.64 -9.72 2.09
C THR A 71 -12.11 -9.21 0.72
N VAL A 72 -13.33 -9.59 0.31
CA VAL A 72 -13.97 -9.04 -0.90
C VAL A 72 -14.16 -7.52 -0.85
N LYS A 73 -14.17 -6.90 0.35
CA LYS A 73 -14.26 -5.44 0.53
C LYS A 73 -12.95 -4.73 0.17
N ASP A 74 -11.84 -5.45 0.20
CA ASP A 74 -10.51 -4.96 -0.16
C ASP A 74 -10.25 -5.08 -1.68
N SER A 75 -11.30 -5.22 -2.50
CA SER A 75 -11.23 -5.21 -3.96
C SER A 75 -11.05 -3.80 -4.53
N ASN A 76 -10.29 -3.68 -5.62
CA ASN A 76 -9.95 -2.40 -6.25
C ASN A 76 -9.29 -1.41 -5.25
N GLN A 77 -8.49 -1.93 -4.31
CA GLN A 77 -7.78 -1.16 -3.30
C GLN A 77 -6.26 -1.31 -3.48
N ASN A 78 -5.53 -0.28 -3.08
CA ASN A 78 -4.10 -0.34 -2.91
C ASN A 78 -3.81 -0.94 -1.52
N LEU A 79 -3.07 -2.04 -1.46
CA LEU A 79 -2.77 -2.81 -0.25
C LEU A 79 -1.25 -2.88 -0.01
N LYS A 80 -0.80 -2.79 1.25
CA LYS A 80 0.56 -3.23 1.62
C LYS A 80 0.44 -4.59 2.32
N VAL A 81 0.97 -5.63 1.68
CA VAL A 81 0.75 -7.04 2.02
C VAL A 81 2.09 -7.75 2.17
N TYR A 82 2.17 -8.66 3.13
CA TYR A 82 3.40 -9.38 3.47
C TYR A 82 3.15 -10.88 3.61
N GLY A 83 4.19 -11.69 3.34
CA GLY A 83 4.14 -13.14 3.49
C GLY A 83 5.48 -13.81 3.16
N LYS A 84 5.66 -15.06 3.60
CA LYS A 84 6.80 -15.91 3.23
C LYS A 84 6.69 -16.27 1.75
N ILE A 85 7.77 -16.13 0.98
CA ILE A 85 7.80 -16.59 -0.41
C ILE A 85 7.86 -18.12 -0.43
N LEU A 86 7.00 -18.76 -1.22
CA LEU A 86 6.96 -20.21 -1.42
C LEU A 86 7.44 -20.64 -2.81
N ASN A 87 7.29 -19.78 -3.82
CA ASN A 87 7.72 -20.06 -5.19
C ASN A 87 7.79 -18.76 -6.01
N VAL A 88 8.72 -18.70 -6.96
CA VAL A 88 8.75 -17.67 -8.02
C VAL A 88 8.69 -18.38 -9.37
N SER A 89 7.84 -17.87 -10.27
CA SER A 89 7.66 -18.43 -11.61
C SER A 89 7.63 -17.33 -12.65
N LEU A 90 8.54 -17.40 -13.62
CA LEU A 90 8.62 -16.48 -14.75
C LEU A 90 7.84 -17.03 -15.94
N LYS A 91 7.18 -16.15 -16.69
CA LYS A 91 6.60 -16.44 -18.01
C LYS A 91 7.48 -15.85 -19.10
N ARG A 92 7.17 -16.21 -20.35
CA ARG A 92 7.91 -15.76 -21.55
C ARG A 92 7.67 -14.29 -21.91
N ASN A 93 6.52 -13.72 -21.54
CA ASN A 93 6.05 -12.41 -22.02
C ASN A 93 6.19 -11.33 -20.92
N LEU A 94 7.38 -11.18 -20.32
CA LEU A 94 7.65 -10.22 -19.24
C LEU A 94 6.58 -10.21 -18.13
N GLU A 95 6.12 -11.38 -17.72
CA GLU A 95 5.22 -11.55 -16.57
C GLU A 95 5.86 -12.55 -15.59
N ALA A 96 5.77 -12.29 -14.30
CA ALA A 96 6.17 -13.24 -13.27
C ALA A 96 5.11 -13.33 -12.16
N ILE A 97 5.07 -14.47 -11.45
CA ILE A 97 4.19 -14.70 -10.32
C ILE A 97 5.02 -15.19 -9.13
N ILE A 98 4.98 -14.43 -8.03
CA ILE A 98 5.49 -14.83 -6.72
C ILE A 98 4.30 -15.38 -5.91
N ILE A 99 4.40 -16.63 -5.45
CA ILE A 99 3.45 -17.22 -4.52
C ILE A 99 3.97 -16.96 -3.10
N ALA A 100 3.13 -16.39 -2.24
CA ALA A 100 3.47 -16.11 -0.86
C ALA A 100 2.37 -16.58 0.11
N GLU A 101 2.75 -16.86 1.35
CA GLU A 101 1.85 -17.32 2.42
C GLU A 101 2.04 -16.52 3.72
N PHE A 102 0.94 -16.27 4.42
CA PHE A 102 0.97 -15.82 5.80
C PHE A 102 -0.18 -16.47 6.59
N GLN A 103 0.16 -17.08 7.73
CA GLN A 103 -0.80 -17.78 8.63
C GLN A 103 -1.73 -18.75 7.87
N GLY A 104 -1.16 -19.61 7.02
CA GLY A 104 -1.90 -20.61 6.24
C GLY A 104 -2.73 -20.05 5.08
N SER A 105 -2.70 -18.74 4.83
CA SER A 105 -3.42 -18.08 3.73
C SER A 105 -2.45 -17.65 2.64
N GLN A 106 -2.74 -18.02 1.39
CA GLN A 106 -1.84 -17.79 0.24
C GLN A 106 -2.35 -16.72 -0.72
N CYS A 107 -1.44 -15.91 -1.25
CA CYS A 107 -1.69 -14.99 -2.37
C CYS A 107 -0.70 -15.17 -3.52
N ARG A 108 -1.08 -14.67 -4.69
CA ARG A 108 -0.25 -14.59 -5.89
C ARG A 108 0.02 -13.13 -6.19
N PHE A 109 1.25 -12.70 -5.94
CA PHE A 109 1.74 -11.41 -6.42
C PHE A 109 2.08 -11.55 -7.90
N VAL A 110 1.36 -10.81 -8.74
CA VAL A 110 1.54 -10.75 -10.19
C VAL A 110 2.41 -9.54 -10.52
N LEU A 111 3.48 -9.79 -11.26
CA LEU A 111 4.42 -8.81 -11.78
C LEU A 111 4.13 -8.71 -13.30
N PRO A 112 3.26 -7.79 -13.75
CA PRO A 112 2.93 -7.60 -15.16
C PRO A 112 4.09 -6.92 -15.92
N GLU A 113 4.00 -6.86 -17.24
CA GLU A 113 5.02 -6.26 -18.13
C GLU A 113 5.50 -4.85 -17.68
N SER A 114 4.58 -4.02 -17.18
CA SER A 114 4.89 -2.68 -16.66
C SER A 114 5.77 -2.66 -15.40
N PHE A 115 5.86 -3.76 -14.64
CA PHE A 115 6.81 -3.92 -13.55
C PHE A 115 8.26 -3.91 -14.04
N PHE A 116 8.52 -4.53 -15.20
CA PHE A 116 9.85 -4.61 -15.79
C PHE A 116 10.26 -3.27 -16.40
N THR A 117 9.33 -2.61 -17.11
CA THR A 117 9.61 -1.35 -17.83
C THR A 117 9.63 -0.08 -16.95
N SER A 118 9.29 -0.18 -15.66
CA SER A 118 9.17 0.97 -14.73
C SER A 118 10.43 1.23 -13.89
N SER A 119 11.54 0.56 -14.17
CA SER A 119 12.75 0.61 -13.34
C SER A 119 13.99 1.14 -14.08
N ASN A 120 15.01 1.54 -13.31
CA ASN A 120 16.34 1.90 -13.81
C ASN A 120 17.24 0.67 -14.09
N ILE A 121 16.67 -0.53 -14.12
CA ILE A 121 17.33 -1.84 -14.29
C ILE A 121 16.78 -2.48 -15.57
N SER A 122 17.61 -3.21 -16.32
CA SER A 122 17.16 -3.84 -17.57
C SER A 122 16.14 -4.95 -17.31
N ASN A 123 15.20 -5.14 -18.25
CA ASN A 123 14.20 -6.22 -18.17
C ASN A 123 14.84 -7.59 -17.90
N ASP A 124 15.97 -7.88 -18.56
CA ASP A 124 16.69 -9.15 -18.42
C ASP A 124 17.30 -9.29 -17.02
N GLN A 125 17.98 -8.26 -16.50
CA GLN A 125 18.55 -8.28 -15.15
C GLN A 125 17.46 -8.42 -14.06
N ILE A 126 16.26 -7.88 -14.27
CA ILE A 126 15.10 -8.13 -13.37
C ILE A 126 14.64 -9.59 -13.44
N ARG A 127 14.67 -10.21 -14.64
CA ARG A 127 14.34 -11.63 -14.80
C ARG A 127 15.38 -12.52 -14.13
N ASP A 128 16.67 -12.25 -14.36
CA ASP A 128 17.77 -12.99 -13.75
C ASP A 128 17.65 -12.99 -12.22
N TYR A 129 17.33 -11.83 -11.62
CA TYR A 129 17.10 -11.73 -10.17
C TYR A 129 15.82 -12.47 -9.70
N LEU A 130 14.76 -12.50 -10.49
CA LEU A 130 13.57 -13.30 -10.16
C LEU A 130 13.82 -14.81 -10.33
N GLU A 131 14.76 -15.20 -11.20
CA GLU A 131 15.19 -16.58 -11.41
C GLU A 131 16.13 -17.04 -10.29
N GLU A 132 17.16 -16.26 -9.92
CA GLU A 132 18.01 -16.50 -8.74
C GLU A 132 17.18 -16.64 -7.45
N LEU A 133 16.24 -15.72 -7.20
CA LEU A 133 15.31 -15.82 -6.06
C LEU A 133 14.42 -17.07 -6.16
N GLY A 134 14.00 -17.42 -7.37
CA GLY A 134 13.20 -18.60 -7.66
C GLY A 134 13.96 -19.91 -7.48
N GLU A 135 15.28 -19.94 -7.66
CA GLU A 135 16.12 -21.09 -7.34
C GLU A 135 16.41 -21.17 -5.84
N TYR A 136 16.79 -20.04 -5.22
CA TYR A 136 17.12 -19.97 -3.80
C TYR A 136 15.98 -20.53 -2.92
N VAL A 137 14.74 -20.09 -3.13
CA VAL A 137 13.55 -20.53 -2.38
C VAL A 137 13.21 -22.03 -2.60
N LYS A 138 13.78 -22.70 -3.61
CA LYS A 138 13.61 -24.15 -3.83
C LYS A 138 14.70 -24.99 -3.16
N VAL A 139 15.85 -24.39 -2.82
CA VAL A 139 17.08 -25.12 -2.46
C VAL A 139 17.52 -24.84 -1.02
N ASP A 140 17.45 -23.59 -0.56
CA ASP A 140 17.82 -23.24 0.82
C ASP A 140 16.61 -23.35 1.78
N SER A 141 16.95 -23.60 3.03
CA SER A 141 16.10 -23.68 4.21
C SER A 141 15.66 -22.33 4.79
N LYS A 142 16.27 -21.21 4.36
CA LYS A 142 16.05 -19.89 4.96
C LYS A 142 14.79 -19.21 4.43
N ASP A 143 14.00 -18.66 5.34
CA ASP A 143 12.76 -17.98 5.02
C ASP A 143 13.00 -16.56 4.47
N ILE A 144 12.63 -16.33 3.20
CA ILE A 144 12.49 -14.99 2.63
C ILE A 144 11.03 -14.56 2.74
N TYR A 145 10.81 -13.36 3.27
CA TYR A 145 9.50 -12.71 3.28
C TYR A 145 9.47 -11.59 2.24
N ILE A 146 8.39 -11.52 1.47
CA ILE A 146 8.06 -10.38 0.62
C ILE A 146 7.16 -9.41 1.40
N CYS A 147 7.37 -8.11 1.21
CA CYS A 147 6.56 -7.02 1.74
C CYS A 147 6.26 -6.05 0.59
N ALA A 148 5.11 -6.25 -0.05
CA ALA A 148 4.76 -5.63 -1.32
C ALA A 148 3.72 -4.51 -1.16
N MET A 149 3.93 -3.40 -1.87
CA MET A 149 2.87 -2.45 -2.18
C MET A 149 2.22 -2.86 -3.51
N CYS A 150 0.92 -3.12 -3.48
CA CYS A 150 0.21 -3.75 -4.59
C CYS A 150 -1.21 -3.22 -4.77
N GLN A 151 -1.80 -3.45 -5.94
CA GLN A 151 -3.18 -3.15 -6.26
C GLN A 151 -3.98 -4.46 -6.35
N SER A 152 -5.12 -4.53 -5.66
CA SER A 152 -6.10 -5.58 -5.90
C SER A 152 -7.03 -5.18 -7.05
N HIS A 153 -7.52 -6.19 -7.78
CA HIS A 153 -8.72 -6.05 -8.62
C HIS A 153 -9.90 -6.67 -7.87
N LYS A 154 -10.80 -7.38 -8.56
CA LYS A 154 -11.82 -8.22 -7.92
C LYS A 154 -11.17 -9.35 -7.11
N ILE A 155 -11.28 -9.32 -5.79
CA ILE A 155 -10.78 -10.38 -4.91
C ILE A 155 -11.64 -11.64 -5.06
N ASN A 156 -10.99 -12.79 -5.28
CA ASN A 156 -11.51 -14.12 -4.92
C ASN A 156 -10.73 -14.60 -3.69
N ILE A 157 -11.44 -14.97 -2.61
CA ILE A 157 -10.81 -15.37 -1.34
C ILE A 157 -10.13 -16.75 -1.42
N GLU A 158 -10.57 -17.61 -2.34
CA GLU A 158 -9.91 -18.92 -2.61
C GLU A 158 -8.56 -18.75 -3.34
N LYS A 159 -8.43 -17.68 -4.11
CA LYS A 159 -7.32 -17.42 -5.04
C LYS A 159 -7.06 -15.91 -5.10
N ILE A 160 -6.42 -15.38 -4.08
CA ILE A 160 -6.07 -13.96 -4.00
C ILE A 160 -4.97 -13.66 -5.03
N TYR A 161 -5.23 -12.68 -5.91
CA TYR A 161 -4.26 -12.11 -6.85
C TYR A 161 -4.07 -10.62 -6.55
N LEU A 162 -2.81 -10.18 -6.51
CA LEU A 162 -2.40 -8.82 -6.17
C LEU A 162 -1.34 -8.37 -7.18
N TYR A 163 -1.48 -7.18 -7.75
CA TYR A 163 -0.64 -6.71 -8.86
C TYR A 163 0.38 -5.69 -8.37
N ILE A 164 1.67 -5.91 -8.67
CA ILE A 164 2.78 -5.03 -8.28
C ILE A 164 3.28 -4.35 -9.55
N TYR A 165 2.95 -3.06 -9.71
CA TYR A 165 3.16 -2.33 -10.97
C TYR A 165 4.52 -1.63 -11.09
N GLU A 166 5.23 -1.42 -9.98
CA GLU A 166 6.50 -0.69 -9.92
C GLU A 166 7.58 -1.52 -9.21
N TYR A 167 8.82 -1.51 -9.74
CA TYR A 167 9.95 -2.22 -9.14
C TYR A 167 10.21 -1.82 -7.67
N LEU A 168 10.05 -0.53 -7.36
CA LEU A 168 10.28 0.04 -6.03
C LEU A 168 9.23 -0.35 -4.99
N TYR A 169 8.18 -1.10 -5.37
CA TYR A 169 7.14 -1.56 -4.45
C TYR A 169 7.43 -2.94 -3.84
N LEU A 170 8.61 -3.50 -4.09
CA LEU A 170 9.12 -4.72 -3.46
C LEU A 170 10.12 -4.39 -2.34
N ASP A 171 9.69 -4.52 -1.08
CA ASP A 171 10.60 -4.75 0.05
C ASP A 171 10.66 -6.27 0.34
N PHE A 172 11.78 -6.73 0.90
CA PHE A 172 11.93 -8.11 1.40
C PHE A 172 12.52 -8.12 2.82
N VAL A 173 12.34 -9.23 3.53
CA VAL A 173 13.05 -9.52 4.79
C VAL A 173 13.73 -10.88 4.67
N PHE A 174 15.03 -10.91 5.00
CA PHE A 174 15.89 -12.09 4.96
C PHE A 174 16.91 -12.00 6.10
N GLU A 175 17.07 -13.08 6.89
CA GLU A 175 17.96 -13.12 8.07
C GLU A 175 17.82 -11.88 9.00
N ASP A 176 16.58 -11.56 9.37
CA ASP A 176 16.19 -10.40 10.19
C ASP A 176 16.57 -9.01 9.62
N ARG A 177 17.03 -8.94 8.36
CA ARG A 177 17.35 -7.70 7.65
C ARG A 177 16.30 -7.38 6.60
N GLN A 178 15.82 -6.13 6.59
CA GLN A 178 15.04 -5.61 5.47
C GLN A 178 15.99 -5.29 4.29
N THR A 179 15.62 -5.74 3.09
CA THR A 179 16.28 -5.36 1.82
C THR A 179 15.26 -4.72 0.88
N ASN A 180 15.58 -3.54 0.37
CA ASN A 180 14.67 -2.76 -0.48
C ASN A 180 14.98 -3.06 -1.94
N GLY A 181 14.04 -3.63 -2.69
CA GLY A 181 14.22 -4.06 -4.08
C GLY A 181 15.01 -5.36 -4.25
N LEU A 182 14.78 -6.04 -5.38
CA LEU A 182 15.40 -7.34 -5.70
C LEU A 182 16.93 -7.30 -5.67
N THR A 183 17.58 -6.25 -6.16
CA THR A 183 19.04 -6.15 -6.22
C THR A 183 19.70 -6.30 -4.85
N ASN A 184 19.12 -5.69 -3.81
CA ASN A 184 19.65 -5.78 -2.45
C ASN A 184 19.39 -7.15 -1.81
N LEU A 185 18.31 -7.83 -2.20
CA LEU A 185 18.07 -9.23 -1.81
C LEU A 185 19.08 -10.17 -2.47
N ILE A 186 19.35 -10.04 -3.78
CA ILE A 186 20.35 -10.85 -4.48
C ILE A 186 21.75 -10.68 -3.87
N ILE A 187 22.12 -9.45 -3.48
CA ILE A 187 23.38 -9.18 -2.78
C ILE A 187 23.40 -9.82 -1.38
N ALA A 188 22.27 -9.91 -0.69
CA ALA A 188 22.19 -10.48 0.65
C ALA A 188 22.15 -12.03 0.69
N MET A 189 21.72 -12.70 -0.39
CA MET A 189 21.68 -14.17 -0.49
C MET A 189 23.03 -14.81 -0.89
N ARG A 190 24.10 -14.02 -1.05
CA ARG A 190 25.42 -14.43 -1.58
C ARG A 190 26.54 -14.29 -0.53
#